data_AF-A0A7W6P4D7-F1
#
_entry.id   AF-A0A7W6P4D7-F1
#
_cell.length_a   1.000
_cell.length_b   1.000
_cell.length_c   1.000
_cell.angle_alpha   90.00
_cell.angle_beta   90.00
_cell.angle_gamma   90.00
#
_symmetry.space_group_name_H-M   'P 1'
#
loop_
_entity.id
_entity.type
_entity.pdbx_description
1 polymer ?
#
loop_
_entity_poly.entity_id
_entity_poly.type
_entity_poly.pdbx_seq_one_letter_code
_entity_poly.pdbx_strand_id
1 'polypeptide(L)'
;MTISPSFTRDAADRLDVVEALYRFAAGIDLRDNNLLASSLAENAVSDFRPAAAKAGFEYPVIEGRDVIVSALTTSLATLDTTHSVSNPRVTIEGDTARMDVLVEAQHVPRSDPSRH
;
A
#
# COMPACT_ATOMS: atom_id res chain seq x y z
N MET A 1 -22.71 -13.27 -24.85
CA MET A 1 -21.25 -13.52 -24.77
C MET A 1 -20.98 -14.34 -23.53
N THR A 2 -20.51 -15.57 -23.66
CA THR A 2 -20.05 -16.40 -22.53
C THR A 2 -18.58 -16.08 -22.29
N ILE A 3 -18.26 -15.53 -21.11
CA ILE A 3 -16.88 -15.25 -20.72
C ILE A 3 -16.21 -16.59 -20.39
N SER A 4 -15.05 -16.87 -20.99
CA SER A 4 -14.32 -18.12 -20.74
C SER A 4 -13.71 -18.13 -19.33
N PRO A 5 -13.56 -19.30 -18.68
CA PRO A 5 -13.02 -19.40 -17.31
C PRO A 5 -11.64 -18.76 -17.12
N SER A 6 -10.81 -18.75 -18.17
CA SER A 6 -9.49 -18.11 -18.17
C SER A 6 -9.55 -16.59 -18.04
N PHE A 7 -10.52 -15.93 -18.69
CA PHE A 7 -10.73 -14.49 -18.57
C PHE A 7 -11.26 -14.10 -17.19
N THR A 8 -12.12 -14.93 -16.60
CA THR A 8 -12.58 -14.72 -15.23
C THR A 8 -11.43 -14.83 -14.23
N ARG A 9 -10.51 -15.77 -14.42
CA ARG A 9 -9.32 -15.91 -13.58
C ARG A 9 -8.39 -14.71 -13.70
N ASP A 10 -8.02 -14.28 -14.92
CA ASP A 10 -7.19 -13.09 -15.11
C ASP A 10 -7.80 -11.83 -14.48
N ALA A 11 -9.12 -11.65 -14.61
CA ALA A 11 -9.82 -10.54 -13.97
C ALA A 11 -9.77 -10.63 -12.43
N ALA A 12 -9.95 -11.81 -11.85
CA ALA A 12 -9.84 -12.03 -10.41
C ALA A 12 -8.41 -11.75 -9.90
N ASP A 13 -7.39 -12.29 -10.57
CA ASP A 13 -5.99 -12.07 -10.19
C ASP A 13 -5.62 -10.58 -10.24
N ARG A 14 -6.10 -9.85 -11.25
CA ARG A 14 -5.92 -8.39 -11.34
C ARG A 14 -6.59 -7.65 -10.17
N LEU A 15 -7.79 -8.07 -9.78
CA LEU A 15 -8.49 -7.48 -8.64
C LEU A 15 -7.74 -7.78 -7.33
N ASP A 16 -7.25 -9.00 -7.14
CA ASP A 16 -6.52 -9.40 -5.93
C ASP A 16 -5.21 -8.59 -5.76
N VAL A 17 -4.52 -8.30 -6.86
CA VAL A 17 -3.32 -7.43 -6.85
C VAL A 17 -3.65 -6.01 -6.41
N VAL A 18 -4.74 -5.43 -6.92
CA VAL A 18 -5.18 -4.08 -6.53
C VAL A 18 -5.66 -4.08 -5.08
N GLU A 19 -6.41 -5.11 -4.68
CA GLU A 19 -6.95 -5.30 -3.33
C GLU A 19 -5.85 -5.40 -2.27
N ALA A 20 -4.68 -5.96 -2.61
CA ALA A 20 -3.53 -5.92 -1.72
C ALA A 20 -3.15 -4.48 -1.35
N LEU A 21 -3.09 -3.55 -2.31
CA LEU A 21 -2.79 -2.15 -2.03
C LEU A 21 -3.95 -1.42 -1.34
N TYR A 22 -5.20 -1.76 -1.64
CA TYR A 22 -6.34 -1.18 -0.90
C TYR A 22 -6.33 -1.60 0.57
N ARG A 23 -6.02 -2.86 0.89
CA ARG A 23 -5.84 -3.31 2.28
C ARG A 23 -4.66 -2.62 2.96
N PHE A 24 -3.57 -2.39 2.23
CA PHE A 24 -2.43 -1.61 2.75
C PHE A 24 -2.86 -0.18 3.13
N ALA A 25 -3.48 0.56 2.20
CA ALA A 25 -3.96 1.92 2.40
C ALA A 25 -4.99 2.00 3.54
N ALA A 26 -6.02 1.16 3.49
CA ALA A 26 -7.07 1.11 4.51
C ALA A 26 -6.53 0.71 5.88
N GLY A 27 -5.57 -0.23 5.94
CA GLY A 27 -4.93 -0.63 7.19
C GLY A 27 -4.21 0.54 7.88
N ILE A 28 -3.57 1.41 7.10
CA ILE A 28 -2.97 2.65 7.61
C ILE A 28 -4.05 3.62 8.10
N ASP A 29 -5.00 3.96 7.23
CA ASP A 29 -6.00 5.01 7.49
C ASP A 29 -6.94 4.65 8.65
N LEU A 30 -7.30 3.37 8.78
CA LEU A 30 -8.13 2.85 9.87
C LEU A 30 -7.34 2.49 11.13
N ARG A 31 -6.01 2.53 11.07
CA ARG A 31 -5.10 2.02 12.12
C ARG A 31 -5.36 0.55 12.46
N ASP A 32 -5.68 -0.24 11.45
CA ASP A 32 -5.89 -1.68 11.58
C ASP A 32 -4.62 -2.44 11.17
N ASN A 33 -3.82 -2.79 12.18
CA ASN A 33 -2.56 -3.50 11.99
C ASN A 33 -2.75 -4.88 11.35
N ASN A 34 -3.89 -5.54 11.60
CA ASN A 34 -4.16 -6.86 11.01
C ASN A 34 -4.49 -6.71 9.52
N LEU A 35 -5.28 -5.69 9.17
CA LEU A 35 -5.59 -5.39 7.77
C LEU A 35 -4.32 -5.00 7.00
N LEU A 36 -3.48 -4.13 7.57
CA LEU A 36 -2.19 -3.76 6.99
C LEU A 36 -1.29 -4.99 6.82
N ALA A 37 -1.12 -5.82 7.86
CA ALA A 37 -0.33 -7.03 7.78
C ALA A 37 -0.83 -8.00 6.70
N SER A 38 -2.14 -8.10 6.49
CA SER A 38 -2.72 -8.99 5.48
C SER A 38 -2.29 -8.66 4.05
N SER A 39 -1.90 -7.41 3.78
CA SER A 39 -1.45 -6.95 2.46
C SER A 39 -0.01 -7.33 2.12
N LEU A 40 0.75 -7.84 3.10
CA LEU A 40 2.19 -8.06 2.99
C LEU A 40 2.54 -9.53 3.14
N ALA A 41 3.42 -10.02 2.25
CA ALA A 41 4.11 -11.29 2.46
C ALA A 41 5.04 -11.21 3.69
N GLU A 42 5.35 -12.34 4.32
CA GLU A 42 6.18 -12.38 5.53
C GLU A 42 7.55 -11.71 5.33
N ASN A 43 8.14 -11.92 4.14
CA ASN A 43 9.41 -11.36 3.70
C ASN A 43 9.26 -10.08 2.84
N ALA A 44 8.17 -9.33 3.00
CA ALA A 44 7.94 -8.11 2.25
C ALA A 44 9.08 -7.09 2.43
N VAL A 45 9.34 -6.32 1.37
CA VAL A 45 10.33 -5.25 1.35
C VAL A 45 9.65 -3.96 0.98
N SER A 46 9.89 -2.91 1.78
CA SER A 46 9.41 -1.56 1.53
C SER A 46 10.59 -0.62 1.31
N ASP A 47 10.62 0.05 0.15
CA ASP A 47 11.67 0.97 -0.23
C ASP A 47 11.13 2.38 -0.50
N PHE A 48 11.20 3.23 0.52
CA PHE A 48 10.84 4.64 0.40
C PHE A 48 12.03 5.54 0.02
N ARG A 49 13.24 5.00 -0.22
CA ARG A 49 14.42 5.82 -0.57
C ARG A 49 14.16 6.79 -1.72
N PRO A 50 13.49 6.40 -2.84
CA PRO A 50 13.26 7.33 -3.93
C PRO A 50 12.34 8.50 -3.55
N ALA A 51 11.37 8.28 -2.67
CA ALA A 51 10.46 9.31 -2.19
C ALA A 51 11.15 10.21 -1.15
N ALA A 52 11.84 9.61 -0.19
CA ALA A 52 12.57 10.31 0.85
C ALA A 52 13.69 11.21 0.27
N ALA A 53 14.44 10.70 -0.71
CA ALA A 53 15.47 11.48 -1.38
C ALA A 53 14.91 12.74 -2.06
N LYS A 54 13.73 12.64 -2.69
CA LYS A 54 13.03 13.81 -3.25
C LYS A 54 12.56 14.81 -2.19
N ALA A 55 12.26 14.32 -0.98
CA ALA A 55 11.91 15.14 0.17
C ALA A 55 13.13 15.67 0.96
N GLY A 56 14.35 15.29 0.58
CA GLY A 56 15.59 15.72 1.25
C GLY A 56 15.96 14.92 2.51
N PHE A 57 15.45 13.69 2.65
CA PHE A 57 15.73 12.81 3.79
C PHE A 57 16.27 11.46 3.33
N GLU A 58 17.07 10.82 4.17
CA GLU A 58 17.44 9.41 4.01
C GLU A 58 16.41 8.53 4.72
N TYR A 59 16.00 7.46 4.05
CA TYR A 59 15.07 6.48 4.63
C TYR A 59 15.60 5.07 4.35
N PRO A 60 15.64 4.17 5.35
CA PRO A 60 16.16 2.83 5.13
C PRO A 60 15.20 1.98 4.29
N VAL A 61 15.73 0.93 3.65
CA VAL A 61 14.88 -0.17 3.20
C VAL A 61 14.39 -0.92 4.44
N ILE A 62 13.10 -1.23 4.48
CA ILE A 62 12.49 -1.96 5.59
C ILE A 62 12.12 -3.35 5.10
N GLU A 63 12.60 -4.38 5.81
CA GLU A 63 12.41 -5.78 5.44
C GLU A 63 11.62 -6.52 6.54
N GLY A 64 10.67 -7.35 6.11
CA GLY A 64 9.81 -8.14 6.97
C GLY A 64 8.48 -7.46 7.27
N ARG A 65 7.38 -8.22 7.13
CA ARG A 65 6.01 -7.73 7.35
C ARG A 65 5.85 -7.00 8.67
N ASP A 66 6.26 -7.63 9.77
CA ASP A 66 6.00 -7.12 11.11
C ASP A 66 6.80 -5.83 11.39
N VAL A 67 8.00 -5.74 10.81
CA VAL A 67 8.85 -4.54 10.89
C VAL A 67 8.22 -3.40 10.08
N ILE A 68 7.71 -3.67 8.87
CA ILE A 68 7.00 -2.68 8.05
C ILE A 68 5.77 -2.15 8.78
N VAL A 69 4.92 -3.04 9.31
CA VAL A 69 3.72 -2.67 10.08
C VAL A 69 4.10 -1.79 11.27
N SER A 70 5.10 -2.20 12.06
CA SER A 70 5.57 -1.43 13.22
C SER A 70 6.12 -0.05 12.84
N ALA A 71 6.93 0.02 11.77
CA ALA A 71 7.51 1.28 11.31
C ALA A 71 6.44 2.28 10.84
N LEU A 72 5.47 1.83 10.03
CA LEU A 72 4.41 2.70 9.51
C LEU A 72 3.49 3.18 10.63
N THR A 73 3.03 2.27 11.49
CA THR A 73 2.12 2.60 12.59
C THR A 73 2.75 3.56 13.60
N THR A 74 4.04 3.39 13.90
CA THR A 74 4.79 4.30 14.77
C THR A 74 4.98 5.67 14.11
N SER A 75 5.37 5.71 12.83
CA SER A 75 5.64 6.96 12.11
C SER A 75 4.41 7.83 11.94
N LEU A 76 3.22 7.21 11.86
CA LEU A 76 1.95 7.89 11.60
C LEU A 76 1.09 8.07 12.86
N ALA A 77 1.58 7.70 14.04
CA ALA A 77 0.80 7.65 15.28
C ALA A 77 0.12 8.99 15.65
N THR A 78 0.74 10.12 15.29
CA THR A 78 0.24 11.47 15.59
C THR A 78 -0.55 12.11 14.45
N LEU A 79 -0.75 11.40 13.34
CA LEU A 79 -1.36 11.91 12.12
C LEU A 79 -2.69 11.18 11.86
N ASP A 80 -3.67 11.92 11.34
CA ASP A 80 -4.77 11.33 10.58
C ASP A 80 -4.36 11.30 9.12
N THR A 81 -4.67 10.19 8.45
CA THR A 81 -4.22 9.95 7.08
C THR A 81 -5.38 9.55 6.18
N THR A 82 -5.25 9.90 4.91
CA THR A 82 -6.06 9.32 3.83
C THR A 82 -5.14 8.95 2.68
N HIS A 83 -5.36 7.78 2.08
CA HIS A 83 -4.61 7.32 0.92
C HIS A 83 -5.55 7.03 -0.25
N SER A 84 -5.54 7.92 -1.25
CA SER A 84 -6.31 7.75 -2.50
C SER A 84 -5.46 7.01 -3.53
N VAL A 85 -5.88 5.79 -3.87
CA VAL A 85 -5.21 4.93 -4.86
C VAL A 85 -5.98 5.01 -6.18
N SER A 86 -5.29 5.31 -7.29
CA SER A 86 -5.92 5.47 -8.60
C SER A 86 -5.02 5.00 -9.77
N ASN A 87 -5.65 4.77 -10.92
CA ASN A 87 -4.99 4.36 -12.17
C ASN A 87 -4.07 3.12 -12.03
N PRO A 88 -4.54 2.01 -11.41
CA PRO A 88 -3.74 0.80 -11.28
C PRO A 88 -3.50 0.17 -12.65
N ARG A 89 -2.24 -0.13 -12.97
CA ARG A 89 -1.84 -0.82 -14.19
C ARG A 89 -1.12 -2.10 -13.80
N VAL A 90 -1.85 -3.20 -13.89
CA VAL A 90 -1.38 -4.53 -13.47
C VAL A 90 -0.85 -5.31 -14.68
N THR A 91 0.33 -5.89 -14.52
CA THR A 91 0.92 -6.87 -15.43
C THR A 91 1.14 -8.16 -14.65
N ILE A 92 0.63 -9.29 -15.17
CA ILE A 92 0.74 -10.61 -14.52
C ILE A 92 1.64 -11.49 -15.40
N GLU A 93 2.61 -12.14 -14.76
CA GLU A 93 3.57 -13.06 -15.36
C GLU A 93 3.62 -14.34 -14.50
N GLY A 94 2.81 -15.33 -14.90
CA GLY A 94 2.67 -16.57 -14.15
C GLY A 94 2.10 -16.33 -12.75
N ASP A 95 2.88 -16.65 -11.72
CA ASP A 95 2.51 -16.50 -10.31
C ASP A 95 2.99 -15.17 -9.70
N THR A 96 3.49 -14.26 -10.55
CA THR A 96 3.96 -12.94 -10.12
C THR A 96 3.19 -11.84 -10.81
N ALA A 97 3.01 -10.72 -10.11
CA ALA A 97 2.38 -9.54 -10.66
C ALA A 97 3.18 -8.30 -10.31
N ARG A 98 3.16 -7.35 -11.25
CA ARG A 98 3.65 -5.99 -11.06
C ARG A 98 2.47 -5.04 -11.20
N MET A 99 2.39 -4.05 -10.31
CA MET A 99 1.44 -2.96 -10.43
C MET A 99 2.18 -1.62 -10.37
N ASP A 100 1.97 -0.79 -11.39
CA ASP A 100 2.32 0.63 -11.35
C ASP A 100 1.04 1.45 -11.15
N VAL A 101 1.02 2.30 -10.13
CA VAL A 101 -0.21 2.94 -9.61
C VAL A 101 0.09 4.38 -9.16
N LEU A 102 -0.94 5.21 -9.07
CA LEU A 102 -0.85 6.55 -8.48
C LEU A 102 -1.44 6.51 -7.07
N VAL A 103 -0.71 7.07 -6.11
CA VAL A 103 -1.17 7.21 -4.72
C VAL A 103 -1.00 8.66 -4.29
N GLU A 104 -2.09 9.28 -3.85
CA GLU A 104 -2.07 10.53 -3.11
C GLU A 104 -2.28 10.21 -1.63
N ALA A 105 -1.41 10.74 -0.77
CA ALA A 105 -1.56 10.61 0.67
C ALA A 105 -1.71 11.99 1.29
N GLN A 106 -2.76 12.18 2.09
CA GLN A 106 -2.93 13.36 2.94
C GLN A 106 -2.59 13.00 4.38
N HIS A 107 -1.85 13.87 5.05
CA HIS A 107 -1.45 13.69 6.43
C HIS A 107 -1.78 14.97 7.19
N VAL A 108 -2.71 14.90 8.13
CA VAL A 108 -3.08 16.04 8.97
C VAL A 108 -2.73 15.76 10.44
N PRO A 109 -2.18 16.72 11.20
CA PRO A 109 -1.93 16.53 12.61
C PRO A 109 -3.22 16.26 13.37
N ARG A 110 -3.27 15.17 14.16
CA ARG A 110 -4.45 14.85 15.00
C ARG A 110 -4.78 15.96 16.00
N SER A 111 -3.76 16.65 16.49
CA SER A 111 -3.90 17.75 17.44
C SER A 111 -4.40 19.05 16.81
N ASP A 112 -4.38 19.16 15.48
CA ASP A 112 -4.82 20.36 14.76
C ASP A 112 -5.37 20.00 13.37
N PRO A 113 -6.64 19.56 13.29
CA PRO A 113 -7.25 19.14 12.03
C PRO A 113 -7.45 20.27 11.01
N SER A 114 -7.17 21.53 11.39
CA SER A 114 -7.29 22.68 10.49
C SER A 114 -6.08 22.84 9.56
N ARG A 115 -4.94 22.22 9.90
CA ARG A 115 -3.71 22.21 9.08
C ARG A 115 -3.76 21.10 8.04
N HIS A 116 -3.67 21.48 6.78
CA HIS A 116 -3.66 20.62 5.59
C HIS A 116 -2.58 21.08 4.60
#